data_AF-A0A7X2HL99-F1
#
_entry.id   AF-A0A7X2HL99-F1
#
_cell.length_a   1.000
_cell.length_b   1.000
_cell.length_c   1.000
_cell.angle_alpha   90.00
_cell.angle_beta   90.00
_cell.angle_gamma   90.00
#
_symmetry.space_group_name_H-M   'P 1'
#
loop_
_entity.id
_entity.type
_entity.pdbx_description
1 polymer ?
#
loop_
_entity_poly.entity_id
_entity_poly.type
_entity_poly.pdbx_seq_one_letter_code
_entity_poly.pdbx_strand_id
1 'polypeptide(L)'
;MKSMRLNKRVQKGFTLIELMIVVAIVGILAAIALPAYNNYMIKSKLVEATTDLDAAKGAVAEAYASNGNQFPTTANNPVNGANSGSPPFANSKYVTQLNYNGTAANTTGGTISVVASIGNTGNTNIDGKLFLGLIGTGGTDGTVNWTCSTMANATSVASGNGATQFYPYLPANCQH
;
A
#
# COMPACT_ATOMS: atom_id res chain seq x y z
N MET A 1 39.19 -36.26 -58.41
CA MET A 1 39.21 -35.63 -57.07
C MET A 1 38.28 -34.42 -57.09
N LYS A 2 37.20 -34.44 -56.29
CA LYS A 2 36.14 -33.42 -56.32
C LYS A 2 36.57 -32.23 -55.46
N SER A 3 36.80 -31.08 -56.09
CA SER A 3 37.15 -29.82 -55.41
C SER A 3 36.01 -29.36 -54.50
N MET A 4 36.27 -29.31 -53.19
CA MET A 4 35.34 -28.77 -52.20
C MET A 4 35.56 -27.25 -52.12
N ARG A 5 34.65 -26.47 -52.72
CA ARG A 5 34.69 -25.00 -52.67
C ARG A 5 34.11 -24.52 -51.33
N LEU A 6 34.96 -23.93 -50.50
CA LEU A 6 34.56 -23.32 -49.23
C LEU A 6 33.86 -21.98 -49.51
N ASN A 7 32.53 -21.95 -49.45
CA ASN A 7 31.76 -20.69 -49.56
C ASN A 7 32.00 -19.85 -48.28
N LYS A 8 32.91 -18.88 -48.37
CA LYS A 8 33.18 -17.91 -47.31
C LYS A 8 31.97 -16.97 -47.20
N ARG A 9 31.06 -17.22 -46.25
CA ARG A 9 29.97 -16.29 -45.96
C ARG A 9 30.60 -15.00 -45.41
N VAL A 10 30.45 -13.89 -46.12
CA VAL A 10 30.86 -12.56 -45.64
C VAL A 10 29.97 -12.22 -44.45
N GLN A 11 30.52 -12.15 -43.24
CA GLN A 11 29.77 -11.64 -42.10
C GLN A 11 29.53 -10.15 -42.31
N LYS A 12 28.27 -9.78 -42.55
CA LYS A 12 27.83 -8.39 -42.53
C LYS A 12 27.78 -7.96 -41.07
N GLY A 13 28.70 -7.11 -40.65
CA GLY A 13 28.68 -6.48 -39.33
C GLY A 13 27.52 -5.49 -39.21
N PHE A 14 27.06 -5.28 -37.98
CA PHE A 14 26.07 -4.24 -37.66
C PHE A 14 26.71 -2.86 -37.84
N THR A 15 26.00 -1.93 -38.47
CA THR A 15 26.50 -0.57 -38.67
C THR A 15 26.32 0.28 -37.42
N LEU A 16 27.20 1.26 -37.22
CA LEU A 16 27.10 2.19 -36.10
C LEU A 16 25.79 3.01 -36.18
N ILE A 17 25.33 3.30 -37.40
CA ILE A 17 24.05 4.00 -37.63
C ILE A 17 22.85 3.15 -37.21
N GLU A 18 22.85 1.83 -37.47
CA GLU A 18 21.79 0.94 -36.98
C GLU A 18 21.76 0.92 -35.45
N LEU A 19 22.93 0.90 -34.80
CA LEU A 19 22.99 0.90 -33.34
C LEU A 19 22.49 2.22 -32.74
N MET A 20 22.83 3.35 -33.34
CA MET A 20 22.35 4.66 -32.90
C MET A 20 20.83 4.80 -33.00
N ILE A 21 20.22 4.31 -34.08
CA ILE A 21 18.76 4.33 -34.24
C ILE A 21 18.09 3.45 -33.18
N VAL A 22 18.64 2.27 -32.90
CA VAL A 22 18.10 1.38 -31.86
C VAL A 22 18.14 2.05 -30.49
N VAL A 23 19.26 2.68 -30.12
CA VAL A 23 19.38 3.39 -28.84
C VAL A 23 18.40 4.56 -28.76
N ALA A 24 18.19 5.30 -29.86
CA ALA A 24 17.23 6.39 -29.91
C ALA A 24 15.78 5.90 -29.67
N ILE A 25 15.38 4.81 -30.33
CA ILE A 25 14.04 4.22 -30.17
C ILE A 25 13.86 3.69 -28.74
N VAL A 26 14.84 2.95 -28.21
CA VAL A 26 14.81 2.44 -26.83
C VAL A 26 14.75 3.59 -25.82
N GLY A 27 15.46 4.69 -26.06
CA GLY A 27 15.42 5.89 -25.23
C GLY A 27 14.02 6.50 -25.13
N ILE A 28 13.32 6.63 -26.26
CA ILE A 28 11.93 7.15 -26.29
C ILE A 28 10.98 6.21 -25.53
N LEU A 29 11.06 4.91 -25.79
CA LEU A 29 10.22 3.93 -25.11
C LEU A 29 10.47 3.90 -23.60
N ALA A 30 11.74 3.97 -23.18
CA ALA A 30 12.11 3.98 -21.77
C ALA A 30 11.59 5.23 -21.05
N ALA A 31 11.62 6.41 -21.69
CA ALA A 31 11.11 7.64 -21.09
C ALA A 31 9.62 7.57 -20.74
N ILE A 32 8.81 6.85 -21.53
CA ILE A 32 7.38 6.66 -21.29
C ILE A 32 7.14 5.48 -20.32
N ALA A 33 7.89 4.40 -20.46
CA ALA A 33 7.68 3.18 -19.70
C ALA A 33 8.14 3.27 -18.24
N LEU A 34 9.25 3.96 -17.95
CA LEU A 34 9.82 4.02 -16.60
C LEU A 34 8.89 4.68 -15.56
N PRO A 35 8.27 5.84 -15.82
CA PRO A 35 7.32 6.43 -14.87
C PRO A 35 6.11 5.52 -14.59
N ALA A 36 5.58 4.88 -15.63
CA ALA A 36 4.44 3.97 -15.50
C ALA A 36 4.81 2.72 -14.68
N TYR A 37 5.99 2.15 -14.91
CA TYR A 37 6.50 1.01 -14.16
C TYR A 37 6.69 1.34 -12.67
N ASN A 38 7.25 2.51 -12.35
CA ASN A 38 7.40 2.96 -10.97
C ASN A 38 6.06 3.11 -10.26
N ASN A 39 5.04 3.67 -10.94
CA ASN A 39 3.70 3.79 -10.39
C ASN A 39 3.05 2.43 -10.11
N TYR A 40 3.24 1.47 -11.02
CA TYR A 40 2.76 0.09 -10.83
C TYR A 40 3.44 -0.58 -9.62
N MET A 41 4.76 -0.45 -9.51
CA MET A 41 5.51 -0.98 -8.38
C MET A 41 5.03 -0.39 -7.05
N ILE A 42 4.81 0.93 -6.98
CA ILE A 42 4.27 1.59 -5.79
C ILE A 42 2.88 1.03 -5.45
N LYS A 43 1.98 0.92 -6.44
CA LYS A 43 0.65 0.36 -6.23
C LYS A 43 0.70 -1.03 -5.61
N SER A 44 1.56 -1.91 -6.12
CA SER A 44 1.73 -3.26 -5.55
C SER A 44 2.20 -3.23 -4.10
N LYS A 45 3.11 -2.31 -3.75
CA LYS A 45 3.58 -2.13 -2.36
C LYS A 45 2.47 -1.63 -1.43
N LEU A 46 1.59 -0.75 -1.91
CA LEU A 46 0.46 -0.26 -1.13
C LEU A 46 -0.63 -1.33 -0.94
N VAL A 47 -0.85 -2.20 -1.94
CA VAL A 47 -1.70 -3.39 -1.78
C VAL A 47 -1.14 -4.34 -0.73
N GLU A 48 0.18 -4.52 -0.67
CA GLU A 48 0.80 -5.28 0.42
C GLU A 48 0.60 -4.58 1.77
N ALA A 49 0.71 -3.26 1.85
CA ALA A 49 0.41 -2.54 3.09
C ALA A 49 -1.05 -2.69 3.55
N THR A 50 -2.01 -2.95 2.65
CA THR A 50 -3.41 -3.19 3.04
C THR A 50 -3.59 -4.54 3.73
N THR A 51 -2.70 -5.52 3.52
CA THR A 51 -2.82 -6.82 4.22
C THR A 51 -2.56 -6.70 5.72
N ASP A 52 -1.69 -5.78 6.13
CA ASP A 52 -1.44 -5.48 7.54
C ASP A 52 -2.68 -4.83 8.19
N LEU A 53 -3.37 -3.97 7.44
CA LEU A 53 -4.65 -3.40 7.87
C LEU A 53 -5.75 -4.46 7.96
N ASP A 54 -5.83 -5.40 7.02
CA ASP A 54 -6.80 -6.49 7.07
C ASP A 54 -6.56 -7.44 8.26
N ALA A 55 -5.31 -7.69 8.63
CA ALA A 55 -4.98 -8.44 9.85
C ALA A 55 -5.46 -7.70 11.11
N ALA A 56 -5.21 -6.39 11.19
CA ALA A 56 -5.68 -5.56 12.28
C ALA A 56 -7.22 -5.49 12.36
N LYS A 57 -7.89 -5.41 11.20
CA LYS A 57 -9.35 -5.45 11.07
C LYS A 57 -9.94 -6.69 11.73
N GLY A 58 -9.35 -7.87 11.49
CA GLY A 58 -9.77 -9.13 12.09
C GLY A 58 -9.69 -9.09 13.62
N ALA A 59 -8.55 -8.67 14.16
CA ALA A 59 -8.34 -8.56 15.60
C ALA A 59 -9.34 -7.58 16.27
N VAL A 60 -9.61 -6.44 15.64
CA VAL A 60 -10.59 -5.48 16.15
C VAL A 60 -12.01 -6.02 16.08
N ALA A 61 -12.39 -6.70 14.99
CA ALA A 61 -13.72 -7.27 14.85
C ALA A 61 -13.98 -8.40 15.86
N GLU A 62 -12.99 -9.25 16.12
CA GLU A 62 -13.06 -10.29 17.15
C GLU A 62 -13.22 -9.66 18.53
N ALA A 63 -12.39 -8.66 18.86
CA ALA A 63 -12.46 -7.97 20.13
C ALA A 63 -13.82 -7.27 20.33
N TYR A 64 -14.36 -6.64 19.28
CA TYR A 64 -15.68 -6.01 19.28
C TYR A 64 -16.79 -7.00 19.64
N ALA A 65 -16.79 -8.18 19.00
CA ALA A 65 -17.76 -9.24 19.26
C ALA A 65 -17.62 -9.82 20.68
N SER A 66 -16.39 -10.04 21.15
CA SER A 66 -16.13 -10.57 22.50
C SER A 66 -16.47 -9.58 23.62
N ASN A 67 -16.46 -8.28 23.33
CA ASN A 67 -16.67 -7.20 24.29
C ASN A 67 -18.11 -6.64 24.23
N GLY A 68 -19.09 -7.48 23.87
CA GLY A 68 -20.51 -7.12 23.89
C GLY A 68 -20.89 -6.03 22.88
N ASN A 69 -20.34 -6.09 21.66
CA ASN A 69 -20.57 -5.13 20.58
C ASN A 69 -20.06 -3.72 20.91
N GLN A 70 -18.91 -3.67 21.58
CA GLN A 70 -18.25 -2.43 21.95
C GLN A 70 -16.77 -2.49 21.59
N PHE A 71 -16.25 -1.44 20.97
CA PHE A 71 -14.83 -1.39 20.63
C PHE A 71 -13.97 -1.25 21.89
N PRO A 72 -12.83 -1.97 21.96
CA PRO A 72 -11.86 -1.77 23.03
C PRO A 72 -11.31 -0.34 23.05
N THR A 73 -10.88 0.12 24.21
CA THR A 73 -10.22 1.42 24.36
C THR A 73 -8.82 1.39 23.74
N THR A 74 -8.24 2.56 23.48
CA THR A 74 -6.84 2.65 23.04
C THR A 74 -5.86 2.02 24.04
N ALA A 75 -6.18 2.04 25.33
CA ALA A 75 -5.39 1.40 26.38
C ALA A 75 -5.44 -0.14 26.30
N ASN A 76 -6.56 -0.70 25.82
CA ASN A 76 -6.77 -2.13 25.61
C ASN A 76 -6.88 -2.46 24.12
N ASN A 77 -5.99 -1.89 23.31
CA ASN A 77 -5.99 -2.06 21.88
C ASN A 77 -5.76 -3.54 21.49
N PRO A 78 -6.63 -4.16 20.66
CA PRO A 78 -6.49 -5.57 20.26
C PRO A 78 -5.48 -5.79 19.12
N VAL A 79 -4.99 -4.73 18.48
CA VAL A 79 -4.05 -4.82 17.35
C VAL A 79 -2.62 -4.95 17.85
N ASN A 80 -1.98 -6.08 17.54
CA ASN A 80 -0.58 -6.34 17.91
C ASN A 80 0.37 -5.27 17.32
N GLY A 81 1.32 -4.79 18.14
CA GLY A 81 2.33 -3.80 17.76
C GLY A 81 1.80 -2.39 17.47
N ALA A 82 0.48 -2.18 17.44
CA ALA A 82 -0.08 -0.85 17.22
C ALA A 82 0.23 0.09 18.40
N ASN A 83 0.39 1.36 18.09
CA ASN A 83 0.82 2.43 19.00
C ASN A 83 2.23 2.24 19.62
N SER A 84 3.04 1.31 19.11
CA SER A 84 4.37 1.00 19.66
C SER A 84 5.54 1.78 19.01
N GLY A 85 5.27 2.56 17.96
CA GLY A 85 6.32 3.27 17.21
C GLY A 85 7.21 2.36 16.36
N SER A 86 6.79 1.11 16.16
CA SER A 86 7.50 0.08 15.39
C SER A 86 6.57 -0.57 14.37
N PRO A 87 7.11 -1.28 13.36
CA PRO A 87 6.30 -2.09 12.46
C PRO A 87 5.42 -3.07 13.25
N PRO A 88 4.15 -3.26 12.86
CA PRO A 88 3.18 -4.02 13.63
C PRO A 88 3.42 -5.54 13.57
N PHE A 89 3.97 -6.03 12.45
CA PHE A 89 4.21 -7.44 12.20
C PHE A 89 5.65 -7.65 11.72
N ALA A 90 6.21 -8.83 12.00
CA ALA A 90 7.61 -9.13 11.67
C ALA A 90 7.91 -9.06 10.15
N ASN A 91 6.89 -9.28 9.31
CA ASN A 91 6.95 -9.23 7.87
C ASN A 91 6.43 -7.92 7.26
N SER A 92 6.03 -6.93 8.08
CA SER A 92 5.60 -5.63 7.60
C SER A 92 6.74 -4.90 6.90
N LYS A 93 6.67 -4.81 5.58
CA LYS A 93 7.72 -4.18 4.77
C LYS A 93 7.44 -2.70 4.48
N TYR A 94 6.18 -2.39 4.21
CA TYR A 94 5.75 -1.06 3.76
C TYR A 94 4.89 -0.30 4.79
N VAL A 95 4.61 -0.92 5.93
CA VAL A 95 3.97 -0.28 7.09
C VAL A 95 5.04 -0.09 8.16
N THR A 96 5.34 1.16 8.50
CA THR A 96 6.33 1.49 9.53
C THR A 96 5.72 1.52 10.92
N GLN A 97 4.43 1.79 11.02
CA GLN A 97 3.68 1.85 12.28
C GLN A 97 2.18 1.63 12.01
N LEU A 98 1.51 0.92 12.92
CA LEU A 98 0.05 0.98 13.06
C LEU A 98 -0.35 1.81 14.27
N ASN A 99 -1.47 2.50 14.15
CA ASN A 99 -2.10 3.23 15.23
C ASN A 99 -3.56 2.83 15.36
N TYR A 100 -3.96 2.37 16.54
CA TYR A 100 -5.36 2.14 16.86
C TYR A 100 -5.88 3.32 17.65
N ASN A 101 -6.92 3.97 17.14
CA ASN A 101 -7.51 5.17 17.72
C ASN A 101 -9.02 4.95 17.95
N GLY A 102 -9.53 5.35 19.11
CA GLY A 102 -10.96 5.30 19.41
C GLY A 102 -11.47 6.64 19.95
N THR A 103 -12.58 7.15 19.40
CA THR A 103 -13.25 8.37 19.89
C THR A 103 -14.45 8.05 20.77
N ALA A 104 -14.98 6.83 20.68
CA ALA A 104 -16.16 6.36 21.40
C ALA A 104 -16.01 4.87 21.83
N ALA A 105 -14.81 4.48 22.26
CA ALA A 105 -14.58 3.14 22.79
C ALA A 105 -15.50 2.85 23.99
N ASN A 106 -15.98 1.60 24.12
CA ASN A 106 -16.99 1.19 25.10
C ASN A 106 -18.38 1.84 24.95
N THR A 107 -18.75 2.29 23.73
CA THR A 107 -20.12 2.71 23.43
C THR A 107 -20.70 1.88 22.28
N THR A 108 -21.98 1.53 22.39
CA THR A 108 -22.71 0.87 21.29
C THR A 108 -22.81 1.84 20.12
N GLY A 109 -22.39 1.43 18.93
CA GLY A 109 -22.35 2.31 17.76
C GLY A 109 -21.11 3.21 17.67
N GLY A 110 -20.08 2.96 18.49
CA GLY A 110 -18.85 3.73 18.46
C GLY A 110 -18.09 3.62 17.13
N THR A 111 -17.16 4.55 16.91
CA THR A 111 -16.25 4.57 15.76
C THR A 111 -14.81 4.44 16.24
N ILE A 112 -14.03 3.63 15.54
CA ILE A 112 -12.58 3.50 15.69
C ILE A 112 -11.88 3.66 14.36
N SER A 113 -10.56 3.84 14.41
CA SER A 113 -9.70 3.73 13.24
C SER A 113 -8.44 2.90 13.55
N VAL A 114 -7.99 2.18 12.52
CA VAL A 114 -6.64 1.63 12.46
C VAL A 114 -5.92 2.35 11.34
N VAL A 115 -4.85 3.07 11.65
CA VAL A 115 -4.08 3.88 10.70
C VAL A 115 -2.69 3.29 10.51
N ALA A 116 -2.34 2.98 9.27
CA ALA A 116 -1.02 2.57 8.84
C ALA A 116 -0.22 3.77 8.34
N SER A 117 0.94 3.98 8.94
CA SER A 117 1.96 4.88 8.41
C SER A 117 2.77 4.14 7.35
N ILE A 118 2.78 4.68 6.13
CA ILE A 118 3.45 4.04 5.00
C ILE A 118 4.92 4.47 4.92
N GLY A 119 5.80 3.52 4.62
CA GLY A 119 7.22 3.77 4.41
C GLY A 119 7.89 2.72 3.54
N ASN A 120 9.19 2.88 3.30
CA ASN A 120 10.03 1.96 2.52
C ASN A 120 9.52 1.66 1.08
N THR A 121 8.68 2.54 0.53
CA THR A 121 8.20 2.40 -0.85
C THR A 121 9.25 2.83 -1.87
N GLY A 122 10.28 3.56 -1.44
CA GLY A 122 11.30 4.13 -2.32
C GLY A 122 10.82 5.41 -3.00
N ASN A 123 9.72 5.99 -2.52
CA ASN A 123 9.17 7.25 -3.00
C ASN A 123 8.99 8.19 -1.80
N THR A 124 9.80 9.24 -1.74
CA THR A 124 9.81 10.25 -0.65
C THR A 124 8.55 11.13 -0.61
N ASN A 125 7.70 11.05 -1.63
CA ASN A 125 6.39 11.69 -1.61
C ASN A 125 5.35 10.83 -0.87
N ILE A 126 5.61 9.54 -0.68
CA ILE A 126 4.71 8.59 0.00
C ILE A 126 5.26 8.26 1.38
N ASP A 127 6.55 7.94 1.46
CA ASP A 127 7.20 7.49 2.69
C ASP A 127 7.13 8.57 3.78
N GLY A 128 6.45 8.25 4.88
CA GLY A 128 6.21 9.15 6.02
C GLY A 128 5.13 10.22 5.77
N LYS A 129 4.49 10.24 4.61
CA LYS A 129 3.47 11.23 4.23
C LYS A 129 2.10 10.63 3.95
N LEU A 130 2.04 9.38 3.51
CA LEU A 130 0.79 8.65 3.31
C LEU A 130 0.40 7.90 4.58
N PHE A 131 -0.81 8.17 5.05
CA PHE A 131 -1.48 7.41 6.09
C PHE A 131 -2.70 6.72 5.49
N LEU A 132 -2.72 5.39 5.55
CA LEU A 132 -3.84 4.58 5.08
C LEU A 132 -4.64 4.10 6.29
N GLY A 133 -5.94 4.31 6.29
CA GLY A 133 -6.80 4.00 7.44
C GLY A 133 -7.89 3.01 7.11
N LEU A 134 -8.24 2.18 8.09
CA LEU A 134 -9.51 1.48 8.17
C LEU A 134 -10.34 2.11 9.28
N ILE A 135 -11.54 2.56 8.96
CA ILE A 135 -12.51 3.12 9.90
C ILE A 135 -13.56 2.06 10.16
N GLY A 136 -13.71 1.67 11.42
CA GLY A 136 -14.71 0.71 11.89
C GLY A 136 -15.84 1.45 12.59
N THR A 137 -17.08 1.27 12.11
CA THR A 137 -18.29 1.74 12.79
C THR A 137 -19.13 0.56 13.25
N GLY A 138 -19.42 0.52 14.56
CA GLY A 138 -20.18 -0.57 15.16
C GLY A 138 -21.66 -0.48 14.82
N GLY A 139 -22.27 -1.60 14.48
CA GLY A 139 -23.72 -1.74 14.30
C GLY A 139 -24.40 -2.19 15.59
N THR A 140 -25.69 -1.90 15.74
CA THR A 140 -26.51 -2.43 16.85
C THR A 140 -26.77 -3.93 16.73
N ASP A 141 -26.56 -4.50 15.54
CA ASP A 141 -26.63 -5.92 15.22
C ASP A 141 -25.34 -6.70 15.52
N GLY A 142 -24.32 -6.03 16.09
CA GLY A 142 -23.02 -6.63 16.38
C GLY A 142 -22.10 -6.75 15.17
N THR A 143 -22.49 -6.20 14.01
CA THR A 143 -21.59 -6.11 12.86
C THR A 143 -20.67 -4.89 12.99
N VAL A 144 -19.53 -4.94 12.30
CA VAL A 144 -18.67 -3.76 12.13
C VAL A 144 -18.63 -3.41 10.65
N ASN A 145 -19.05 -2.20 10.32
CA ASN A 145 -18.89 -1.65 8.99
C ASN A 145 -17.51 -1.05 8.85
N TRP A 146 -16.83 -1.37 7.76
CA TRP A 146 -15.45 -0.98 7.52
C TRP A 146 -15.31 -0.15 6.26
N THR A 147 -14.67 1.01 6.40
CA THR A 147 -14.32 1.88 5.28
C THR A 147 -12.82 2.05 5.24
N CYS A 148 -12.19 1.78 4.10
CA CYS A 148 -10.80 2.12 3.89
C CYS A 148 -10.71 3.54 3.30
N SER A 149 -9.80 4.35 3.80
CA SER A 149 -9.66 5.75 3.39
C SER A 149 -8.23 6.24 3.57
N THR A 150 -7.92 7.36 2.95
CA THR A 150 -6.71 8.10 3.32
C THR A 150 -6.95 8.91 4.60
N MET A 151 -5.91 9.06 5.42
CA MET A 151 -5.99 9.70 6.74
C MET A 151 -5.09 10.93 6.77
N ALA A 152 -5.49 11.96 7.52
CA ALA A 152 -4.71 13.19 7.63
C ALA A 152 -3.41 13.00 8.45
N ASN A 153 -3.46 12.13 9.44
CA ASN A 153 -2.34 11.77 10.31
C ASN A 153 -2.57 10.41 10.99
N ALA A 154 -1.53 9.91 11.67
CA ALA A 154 -1.54 8.64 12.41
C ALA A 154 -2.65 8.51 13.48
N THR A 155 -3.12 9.64 14.04
CA THR A 155 -4.14 9.68 15.11
C THR A 155 -5.55 9.97 14.60
N SER A 156 -5.75 10.04 13.29
CA SER A 156 -7.03 10.40 12.68
C SER A 156 -8.06 9.29 12.92
N VAL A 157 -9.30 9.67 13.23
CA VAL A 157 -10.43 8.76 13.54
C VAL A 157 -11.55 8.81 12.48
N ALA A 158 -11.39 9.68 11.49
CA ALA A 158 -12.29 9.84 10.36
C ALA A 158 -11.47 10.01 9.09
N SER A 159 -12.09 9.78 7.94
CA SER A 159 -11.41 9.95 6.65
C SER A 159 -10.91 11.38 6.54
N GLY A 160 -9.63 11.51 6.21
CA GLY A 160 -9.03 12.79 5.91
C GLY A 160 -9.01 12.93 4.40
N ASN A 161 -9.81 13.84 3.82
CA ASN A 161 -9.74 14.23 2.41
C ASN A 161 -8.34 14.76 1.96
N GLY A 162 -7.28 14.62 2.77
CA GLY A 162 -5.97 15.25 2.59
C GLY A 162 -4.98 14.50 1.68
N ALA A 163 -5.32 13.33 1.14
CA ALA A 163 -4.37 12.49 0.41
C ALA A 163 -4.89 11.95 -0.94
N THR A 164 -5.82 12.67 -1.58
CA THR A 164 -6.38 12.33 -2.91
C THR A 164 -5.31 12.19 -4.00
N GLN A 165 -4.18 12.90 -3.85
CA GLN A 165 -2.99 12.79 -4.70
C GLN A 165 -2.42 11.36 -4.78
N PHE A 166 -2.74 10.47 -3.82
CA PHE A 166 -2.26 9.10 -3.78
C PHE A 166 -3.28 8.07 -4.31
N TYR A 167 -4.49 8.49 -4.66
CA TYR A 167 -5.54 7.59 -5.16
C TYR A 167 -5.12 6.74 -6.37
N PRO A 168 -4.33 7.25 -7.35
CA PRO A 168 -3.86 6.43 -8.47
C PRO A 168 -3.08 5.17 -8.04
N TYR A 169 -2.50 5.18 -6.84
CA TYR A 169 -1.72 4.07 -6.29
C TYR A 169 -2.52 3.15 -5.36
N LEU A 170 -3.75 3.54 -4.96
CA LEU A 170 -4.54 2.81 -3.98
C LEU A 170 -5.63 1.94 -4.64
N PRO A 171 -6.01 0.83 -4.01
CA PRO A 171 -7.24 0.10 -4.34
C PRO A 171 -8.47 1.00 -4.29
N ALA A 172 -9.46 0.76 -5.16
CA ALA A 172 -10.66 1.61 -5.26
C ALA A 172 -11.44 1.71 -3.94
N ASN A 173 -11.46 0.63 -3.14
CA ASN A 173 -12.10 0.61 -1.83
C ASN A 173 -11.41 1.47 -0.77
N CYS A 174 -10.20 1.98 -1.05
CA CYS A 174 -9.42 2.86 -0.17
C CYS A 174 -9.34 4.31 -0.67
N GLN A 175 -10.07 4.66 -1.74
CA GLN A 175 -10.07 5.99 -2.35
C GLN A 175 -11.20 6.88 -1.78
N HIS A 176 -11.38 6.84 -0.46
CA HIS A 176 -12.40 7.58 0.29
C HIS A 176 -11.78 8.53 1.33
#